data_AF-K0BD72-F1
#
_entry.id   AF-K0BD72-F1
#
_cell.length_a   1.000
_cell.length_b   1.000
_cell.length_c   1.000
_cell.angle_alpha   90.00
_cell.angle_beta   90.00
_cell.angle_gamma   90.00
#
_symmetry.space_group_name_H-M   'P 1'
#
loop_
_entity.id
_entity.type
_entity.pdbx_description
1 polymer ?
#
loop_
_entity_poly.entity_id
_entity_poly.type
_entity_poly.pdbx_seq_one_letter_code
_entity_poly.pdbx_strand_id
1 'polypeptide(L)' 'MKLFKKIKCELCDKKFSKEEELMNHKQIIHGKDLQYDCKKCEKYFSNMEDMRTHLQREHSYKKDR' A
#
# COMPACT_ATOMS: atom_id res chain seq x y z
N MET A 1 21.38 10.89 -23.31
CA MET A 1 21.45 10.51 -21.87
C MET A 1 20.05 10.14 -21.43
N LYS A 2 19.77 8.88 -21.08
CA LYS A 2 18.45 8.47 -20.60
C LYS A 2 18.22 9.15 -19.24
N LEU A 3 17.24 10.04 -19.16
CA LEU A 3 16.75 10.57 -17.91
C LEU A 3 16.08 9.41 -17.17
N PHE A 4 16.84 8.68 -16.35
CA PHE A 4 16.26 7.68 -15.46
C PHE A 4 15.38 8.43 -14.47
N LYS A 5 14.08 8.52 -14.77
CA LYS A 5 13.08 9.03 -13.85
C LYS A 5 13.03 8.05 -12.68
N LYS A 6 13.84 8.33 -11.66
CA LYS A 6 13.91 7.49 -10.47
C LYS A 6 12.58 7.60 -9.74
N ILE A 7 11.94 6.46 -9.51
CA ILE A 7 10.68 6.38 -8.78
C ILE A 7 11.03 6.30 -7.30
N LYS A 8 10.59 7.29 -6.52
CA LYS A 8 10.82 7.36 -5.08
C LYS A 8 9.81 6.46 -4.37
N CYS A 9 10.24 5.69 -3.38
CA CYS A 9 9.31 5.08 -2.45
C CYS A 9 8.60 6.18 -1.66
N GLU A 10 7.30 6.02 -1.42
CA GLU A 10 6.52 7.00 -0.64
C GLU A 10 6.67 6.75 0.86
N LEU A 11 7.06 5.52 1.23
CA LEU A 11 7.20 5.08 2.61
C LEU A 11 8.64 5.25 3.14
N CYS A 12 9.61 5.52 2.27
CA CYS A 12 10.99 5.83 2.64
C CYS A 12 11.74 6.59 1.54
N ASP A 13 12.95 7.08 1.80
CA ASP A 13 13.72 7.86 0.83
C ASP A 13 14.45 7.03 -0.26
N LYS A 14 14.19 5.72 -0.36
CA LYS A 14 14.79 4.89 -1.42
C LYS A 14 14.22 5.23 -2.81
N LYS A 15 15.09 5.12 -3.81
CA LYS A 15 14.79 5.45 -5.21
C LYS A 15 15.13 4.26 -6.10
N PHE A 16 14.24 3.93 -7.03
CA PHE A 16 14.35 2.79 -7.92
C PHE A 16 14.32 3.24 -9.38
N SER A 17 14.92 2.45 -10.27
CA SER A 17 14.98 2.78 -11.70
C SER A 17 13.82 2.19 -12.48
N LYS A 18 13.14 1.18 -11.91
CA LYS A 18 11.97 0.51 -12.47
C LYS A 18 10.85 0.43 -11.43
N GLU A 19 9.62 0.34 -11.93
CA GLU A 19 8.43 0.19 -11.10
C GLU A 19 8.39 -1.19 -10.40
N GLU A 20 8.79 -2.26 -11.10
CA GLU A 20 8.88 -3.61 -10.53
C GLU A 20 9.86 -3.67 -9.34
N GLU A 21 11.00 -2.99 -9.43
CA GLU A 21 11.97 -2.91 -8.34
C GLU A 21 11.39 -2.18 -7.12
N LEU A 22 10.63 -1.10 -7.35
CA LEU A 22 9.92 -0.39 -6.29
C LEU A 22 8.83 -1.28 -5.67
N MET A 23 8.08 -2.03 -6.48
CA MET A 23 7.01 -2.91 -6.00
C MET A 23 7.57 -4.03 -5.13
N ASN A 24 8.62 -4.72 -5.58
CA ASN A 24 9.32 -5.73 -4.77
C ASN A 24 9.90 -5.13 -3.49
N HIS A 25 10.50 -3.94 -3.57
CA HIS A 25 10.96 -3.24 -2.37
C HIS A 25 9.82 -2.94 -1.40
N LYS A 26 8.70 -2.38 -1.89
CA LYS A 26 7.51 -2.13 -1.09
C LYS A 26 7.02 -3.44 -0.47
N GLN A 27 6.98 -4.53 -1.22
CA GLN A 27 6.48 -5.82 -0.71
C GLN A 27 7.41 -6.50 0.29
N ILE A 28 8.74 -6.35 0.16
CA ILE A 28 9.71 -7.04 1.04
C ILE A 28 10.02 -6.20 2.29
N ILE A 29 10.21 -4.89 2.11
CA ILE A 29 10.67 -3.99 3.18
C ILE A 29 9.48 -3.31 3.86
N HIS A 30 8.48 -2.92 3.06
CA HIS A 30 7.23 -2.34 3.53
C HIS A 30 6.08 -3.37 3.45
N GLY A 31 6.37 -4.67 3.34
CA GLY A 31 5.36 -5.73 3.25
C GLY A 31 4.45 -5.85 4.47
N LYS A 32 4.82 -5.20 5.58
CA LYS A 32 3.96 -4.98 6.74
C LYS A 32 2.99 -3.80 6.56
N ASP A 33 3.31 -2.85 5.69
CA ASP A 33 2.47 -1.70 5.27
C ASP A 33 1.62 -1.99 4.02
N LEU A 34 1.92 -3.05 3.26
CA LEU A 34 1.13 -3.47 2.08
C LEU A 34 -0.06 -4.35 2.44
N GLN A 35 -0.49 -4.31 3.68
CA GLN A 35 -1.59 -5.14 4.16
C GLN A 35 -2.83 -4.25 4.17
N TYR A 36 -3.66 -4.45 3.15
CA TYR A 36 -4.98 -3.87 2.91
C TYR A 36 -5.17 -2.48 3.53
N ASP A 37 -4.78 -1.43 2.80
CA ASP A 37 -4.95 -0.07 3.27
C ASP A 37 -6.43 0.37 3.23
N CYS A 38 -6.86 1.02 4.31
CA CYS A 38 -8.12 1.72 4.31
C CYS A 38 -7.95 3.09 3.65
N LYS A 39 -8.42 3.25 2.41
CA LYS A 39 -8.38 4.54 1.68
C LYS A 39 -9.14 5.70 2.33
N LYS A 40 -9.89 5.46 3.41
CA LYS A 40 -10.62 6.50 4.16
C LYS A 40 -9.84 7.04 5.35
N CYS A 41 -8.97 6.25 5.98
CA CYS A 41 -8.25 6.66 7.19
C CYS A 41 -6.77 6.23 7.20
N GLU A 42 -6.27 5.71 6.09
CA GLU A 42 -4.88 5.31 5.86
C GLU A 42 -4.36 4.29 6.89
N LYS A 43 -5.27 3.51 7.49
CA LYS A 43 -4.95 2.43 8.42
C LYS A 43 -4.64 1.13 7.66
N TYR A 44 -3.64 0.40 8.13
CA TYR A 44 -3.16 -0.85 7.55
C TYR A 44 -3.64 -2.06 8.36
N PHE A 45 -3.90 -3.18 7.67
CA PHE A 45 -4.48 -4.39 8.25
C PHE A 45 -3.82 -5.63 7.70
N SER A 46 -3.46 -6.57 8.59
CA SER A 46 -2.69 -7.75 8.21
C SER A 46 -3.40 -8.74 7.28
N ASN A 47 -4.69 -8.56 7.02
CA ASN A 47 -5.48 -9.37 6.10
C ASN A 47 -6.73 -8.61 5.62
N MET A 48 -7.36 -9.12 4.55
CA MET A 48 -8.53 -8.49 3.93
C MET A 48 -9.75 -8.52 4.84
N GLU A 49 -9.90 -9.56 5.65
CA GLU A 49 -11.02 -9.77 6.56
C GLU A 49 -11.08 -8.67 7.63
N ASP A 50 -9.93 -8.36 8.24
CA ASP A 50 -9.76 -7.34 9.27
C ASP A 50 -9.99 -5.95 8.69
N MET A 51 -9.44 -5.67 7.50
CA MET A 51 -9.70 -4.42 6.78
C MET A 51 -11.18 -4.25 6.48
N ARG A 52 -11.86 -5.32 6.06
CA ARG A 52 -13.28 -5.28 5.70
C ARG A 52 -14.19 -5.16 6.91
N THR A 53 -13.83 -5.76 8.03
CA THR A 53 -14.48 -5.57 9.33
C THR A 53 -14.31 -4.12 9.80
N HIS A 54 -13.09 -3.59 9.71
CA HIS A 54 -12.82 -2.18 10.01
C HIS A 54 -13.65 -1.24 9.12
N LEU A 55 -13.67 -1.47 7.82
CA LEU A 55 -14.44 -0.66 6.88
C LEU A 55 -15.94 -0.69 7.22
N GLN A 56 -16.49 -1.82 7.65
CA GLN A 56 -17.88 -1.93 8.07
C GLN A 56 -18.16 -1.20 9.39
N ARG A 57 -17.26 -1.31 10.38
CA ARG A 57 -17.45 -0.74 11.71
C ARG A 57 -17.17 0.77 11.77
N GLU A 58 -16.05 1.19 11.21
CA GLU A 58 -15.55 2.57 11.32
C GLU A 58 -16.00 3.45 10.16
N HIS A 59 -16.32 2.84 9.02
CA HIS A 59 -16.59 3.57 7.78
C HIS A 59 -17.89 3.18 7.08
N SER A 60 -18.70 2.34 7.72
CA SER A 60 -19.99 1.83 7.22
C SER A 60 -19.94 1.35 5.77
N TYR A 61 -18.83 0.75 5.34
CA TYR A 61 -18.70 0.21 3.99
C TYR A 61 -19.65 -0.97 3.83
N LYS A 62 -20.70 -0.77 3.05
CA LYS A 62 -21.56 -1.85 2.58
C LYS A 62 -20.98 -2.35 1.27
N LYS A 63 -20.72 -3.65 1.19
CA LYS A 63 -20.38 -4.28 -0.09
C LYS A 63 -21.66 -4.32 -0.91
N ASP A 64 -21.87 -3.33 -1.79
CA ASP A 64 -22.89 -3.46 -2.82
C ASP A 64 -22.56 -4.72 -3.63
N ARG A 65 -23.53 -5.63 -3.68
CA ARG A 65 -23.52 -6.87 -4.47
C ARG A 65 -24.34 -6.63 -5.71
#